data_AF-A0AAD1F4D5-F1
#
_entry.id   AF-A0AAD1F4D5-F1
#
_cell.length_a   1.000
_cell.length_b   1.000
_cell.length_c   1.000
_cell.angle_alpha   90.00
_cell.angle_beta   90.00
_cell.angle_gamma   90.00
#
_symmetry.space_group_name_H-M   'P 1'
#
loop_
_entity.id
_entity.type
_entity.pdbx_description
1 polymer ?
#
loop_
_entity_poly.entity_id
_entity_poly.type
_entity_poly.pdbx_seq_one_letter_code
_entity_poly.pdbx_strand_id
1 'polypeptide(L)'
;MKTPWNFARFLPLAGRLLSRGRLPTLLFAVASKGAIQGGRLGKVKEDLRLLQALCLAYWRGEYRAISAKSLLSVVAGLMYFLSPVDAIPDFIPVFGMLDDIAVLAWLMKTLDDELSAFRAWRGRQRPEKLAVVERLPDTPEQLRLEGPRQN
;
A
#
# COMPACT_ATOMS: atom_id res chain seq x y z
N MET A 1 -15.51 -11.76 6.64
CA MET A 1 -14.37 -12.70 6.77
C MET A 1 -13.53 -12.27 7.96
N LYS A 2 -12.95 -13.19 8.73
CA LYS A 2 -12.14 -12.85 9.92
C LYS A 2 -10.81 -12.21 9.47
N THR A 3 -10.40 -11.14 10.14
CA THR A 3 -9.09 -10.51 9.91
C THR A 3 -7.97 -11.50 10.26
N PRO A 4 -6.90 -11.62 9.46
CA PRO A 4 -5.74 -12.44 9.80
C PRO A 4 -5.18 -11.99 11.16
N TRP A 5 -4.94 -12.93 12.08
CA TRP A 5 -4.55 -12.62 13.46
C TRP A 5 -3.24 -11.80 13.52
N ASN A 6 -2.32 -12.06 12.58
CA ASN A 6 -1.08 -11.29 12.44
C ASN A 6 -1.31 -9.87 11.90
N PHE A 7 -2.36 -9.61 11.11
CA PHE A 7 -2.60 -8.30 10.50
C PHE A 7 -3.05 -7.24 11.53
N ALA A 8 -3.86 -7.64 12.52
CA ALA A 8 -4.42 -6.73 13.50
C ALA A 8 -3.34 -5.97 14.32
N ARG A 9 -2.15 -6.56 14.50
CA ARG A 9 -1.02 -5.92 15.20
C ARG A 9 -0.45 -4.69 14.46
N PHE A 10 -0.67 -4.61 13.15
CA PHE A 10 -0.15 -3.53 12.31
C PHE A 10 -1.09 -2.32 12.23
N LEU A 11 -2.37 -2.47 12.57
CA LEU A 11 -3.33 -1.36 12.61
C LEU A 11 -2.89 -0.18 13.50
N PRO A 12 -2.47 -0.37 14.77
CA PRO A 12 -1.99 0.74 15.60
C PRO A 12 -0.66 1.33 15.13
N LEU A 13 0.18 0.55 14.44
CA LEU A 13 1.43 1.03 13.85
C LEU A 13 1.15 1.89 12.62
N ALA A 14 0.22 1.46 11.76
CA ALA A 14 -0.24 2.18 10.58
C ALA A 14 -0.87 3.53 10.98
N GLY A 15 -1.68 3.55 12.04
CA GLY A 15 -2.25 4.79 12.57
C GLY A 15 -1.16 5.78 12.98
N ARG A 16 -0.17 5.32 13.76
CA ARG A 16 0.98 6.16 14.16
C ARG A 16 1.82 6.64 12.99
N LEU A 17 1.98 5.82 11.95
CA LEU A 17 2.75 6.15 10.75
C LEU A 17 2.05 7.25 9.94
N LEU A 18 0.74 7.13 9.77
CA LEU A 18 -0.11 8.15 9.12
C LEU A 18 -0.06 9.47 9.88
N SER A 19 -0.25 9.44 11.21
CA SER A 19 -0.20 10.65 12.05
C SER A 19 1.17 11.33 12.05
N ARG A 20 2.26 10.58 11.84
CA ARG A 20 3.64 11.13 11.79
C ARG A 20 4.10 11.58 10.40
N GLY A 21 3.24 11.55 9.38
CA GLY A 21 3.63 11.92 8.01
C GLY A 21 4.74 11.04 7.42
N ARG A 22 4.79 9.77 7.84
CA ARG A 22 5.81 8.79 7.39
C ARG A 22 5.34 7.91 6.24
N LEU A 23 4.22 8.28 5.61
CA LEU A 23 3.65 7.61 4.43
C LEU A 23 4.67 7.51 3.28
N PRO A 24 5.44 8.57 2.93
CA PRO A 24 6.45 8.51 1.87
C PRO A 24 7.50 7.41 2.06
N THR A 25 8.00 7.26 3.29
CA THR A 25 9.01 6.24 3.64
C THR A 25 8.47 4.83 3.43
N LEU A 26 7.20 4.60 3.80
CA LEU A 26 6.55 3.32 3.58
C LEU A 26 6.45 3.01 2.09
N LEU A 27 5.95 3.95 1.30
CA LEU A 27 5.74 3.73 -0.14
C LEU A 27 7.04 3.42 -0.87
N PHE A 28 8.13 4.11 -0.52
CA PHE A 28 9.44 3.84 -1.08
C PHE A 28 9.92 2.44 -0.74
N ALA A 29 9.79 2.04 0.52
CA ALA A 29 10.22 0.72 0.96
C ALA A 29 9.39 -0.41 0.29
N VAL A 30 8.07 -0.21 0.09
CA VAL A 30 7.22 -1.15 -0.67
C VAL A 30 7.72 -1.26 -2.12
N ALA A 31 8.03 -0.14 -2.76
CA ALA A 31 8.51 -0.09 -4.14
C ALA A 31 9.81 -0.90 -4.30
N SER A 32 10.77 -0.68 -3.39
CA SER A 32 12.06 -1.37 -3.38
C SER A 32 11.88 -2.88 -3.18
N LYS A 33 11.03 -3.32 -2.23
CA LYS A 33 10.78 -4.75 -1.97
C LYS A 33 10.03 -5.44 -3.13
N GLY A 34 9.04 -4.76 -3.72
CA GLY A 34 8.27 -5.27 -4.86
C GLY A 34 9.07 -5.46 -6.14
N ALA A 35 10.18 -4.72 -6.31
CA ALA A 35 11.12 -4.92 -7.42
C ALA A 35 11.95 -6.20 -7.26
N ILE A 36 12.27 -6.60 -6.03
CA ILE A 36 13.15 -7.74 -5.70
C ILE A 36 12.44 -9.09 -5.89
N GLN A 37 11.14 -9.19 -5.64
CA GLN A 37 10.38 -10.46 -5.76
C GLN A 37 9.87 -10.77 -7.18
N GLY A 38 10.36 -10.07 -8.21
CA GLY A 38 9.77 -9.93 -9.55
C GLY A 38 9.71 -11.14 -10.50
N GLY A 39 9.77 -12.38 -10.01
CA GLY A 39 9.89 -13.57 -10.88
C GLY A 39 8.59 -14.29 -11.29
N ARG A 40 7.54 -14.36 -10.45
CA ARG A 40 6.42 -15.32 -10.68
C ARG A 40 5.00 -14.90 -10.27
N LEU A 41 4.76 -13.66 -9.80
CA LEU A 41 3.43 -13.21 -9.36
C LEU A 41 3.01 -11.84 -9.93
N GLY A 42 2.57 -11.82 -11.20
CA GLY A 42 2.09 -10.61 -11.87
C GLY A 42 0.90 -9.93 -11.17
N LYS A 43 -0.09 -10.71 -10.72
CA LYS A 43 -1.28 -10.20 -10.03
C LYS A 43 -0.96 -9.51 -8.71
N VAL A 44 -0.06 -10.08 -7.90
CA VAL A 44 0.38 -9.49 -6.63
C VAL A 44 1.08 -8.16 -6.87
N LYS A 45 1.92 -8.09 -7.92
CA LYS A 45 2.59 -6.85 -8.32
C LYS A 45 1.59 -5.77 -8.75
N GLU A 46 0.54 -6.14 -9.48
CA GLU A 46 -0.54 -5.23 -9.88
C GLU A 46 -1.34 -4.72 -8.68
N ASP A 47 -1.71 -5.62 -7.77
CA ASP A 47 -2.43 -5.29 -6.54
C ASP A 47 -1.60 -4.34 -5.66
N LEU A 48 -0.31 -4.63 -5.46
CA LEU A 48 0.61 -3.74 -4.73
C LEU A 48 0.75 -2.36 -5.38
N ARG A 49 0.86 -2.31 -6.71
CA ARG A 49 0.90 -1.04 -7.45
C ARG A 49 -0.39 -0.24 -7.26
N LEU A 50 -1.55 -0.90 -7.26
CA LEU A 50 -2.83 -0.24 -7.04
C LEU A 50 -2.91 0.37 -5.63
N LEU A 51 -2.50 -0.39 -4.61
CA LEU A 51 -2.47 0.07 -3.22
C LEU A 51 -1.47 1.23 -3.02
N GLN A 52 -0.31 1.17 -3.67
CA GLN A 52 0.67 2.24 -3.66
C GLN A 52 0.15 3.51 -4.34
N ALA A 53 -0.47 3.38 -5.51
CA ALA A 53 -1.07 4.49 -6.25
C ALA A 53 -2.18 5.18 -5.44
N LEU A 54 -3.04 4.40 -4.77
CA LEU A 54 -4.06 4.92 -3.85
C LEU A 54 -3.43 5.75 -2.74
N CYS A 55 -2.39 5.24 -2.10
CA CYS A 55 -1.71 5.95 -1.01
C CYS A 55 -1.01 7.22 -1.50
N LEU A 56 -0.40 7.21 -2.69
CA LEU A 56 0.20 8.40 -3.31
C LEU A 56 -0.86 9.46 -3.64
N ALA A 57 -1.96 9.05 -4.28
CA ALA A 57 -3.07 9.94 -4.62
C ALA A 57 -3.70 10.56 -3.36
N TYR A 58 -3.83 9.77 -2.28
CA TYR A 58 -4.30 10.26 -0.98
C TYR A 58 -3.30 11.25 -0.36
N TRP A 59 -2.01 10.90 -0.33
CA TRP A 59 -0.95 11.74 0.23
C TRP A 59 -0.87 13.11 -0.46
N ARG A 60 -0.94 13.12 -1.80
CA ARG A 60 -0.93 14.34 -2.62
C ARG A 60 -2.22 15.15 -2.54
N GLY A 61 -3.29 14.59 -1.97
CA GLY A 61 -4.60 15.23 -1.87
C GLY A 61 -5.50 15.08 -3.09
N GLU A 62 -5.05 14.36 -4.12
CA GLU A 62 -5.78 14.18 -5.38
C GLU A 62 -6.97 13.21 -5.26
N TYR A 63 -6.92 12.31 -4.27
CA TYR A 63 -8.00 11.35 -3.98
C TYR A 63 -8.28 11.27 -2.48
N ARG A 64 -9.46 11.72 -2.05
CA ARG A 64 -9.91 11.65 -0.64
C ARG A 64 -11.20 10.85 -0.44
N ALA A 65 -11.75 10.28 -1.51
CA ALA A 65 -12.94 9.44 -1.49
C ALA A 65 -12.62 8.01 -1.01
N ILE A 66 -12.03 7.90 0.17
CA ILE A 66 -11.76 6.62 0.84
C ILE A 66 -12.03 6.78 2.33
N SER A 67 -12.66 5.78 2.96
CA SER A 67 -12.86 5.83 4.41
C SER A 67 -11.52 5.74 5.16
N ALA A 68 -11.43 6.42 6.31
CA ALA A 68 -10.22 6.39 7.14
C ALA A 68 -9.84 4.96 7.56
N LYS A 69 -10.84 4.09 7.78
CA LYS A 69 -10.64 2.67 8.12
C LYS A 69 -10.04 1.88 6.96
N SER A 70 -10.53 2.09 5.73
CA SER A 70 -10.00 1.46 4.53
C SER A 70 -8.57 1.89 4.27
N LEU A 71 -8.30 3.20 4.33
CA LEU A 71 -6.94 3.73 4.20
C LEU A 71 -5.99 3.14 5.24
N LEU A 72 -6.41 3.09 6.51
CA LEU A 72 -5.63 2.48 7.58
C LEU A 72 -5.31 1.01 7.29
N SER A 73 -6.29 0.27 6.77
CA SER A 73 -6.12 -1.14 6.40
C SER A 73 -5.14 -1.32 5.24
N VAL A 74 -5.18 -0.43 4.24
CA VAL A 74 -4.20 -0.43 3.14
C VAL A 74 -2.80 -0.19 3.66
N VAL A 75 -2.61 0.84 4.49
CA VAL A 75 -1.30 1.17 5.07
C VAL A 75 -0.79 0.02 5.93
N ALA A 76 -1.65 -0.60 6.73
CA ALA A 76 -1.29 -1.77 7.53
C ALA A 76 -0.88 -2.98 6.65
N GLY A 77 -1.56 -3.20 5.53
CA GLY A 77 -1.22 -4.26 4.57
C GLY A 77 0.13 -4.01 3.87
N LEU A 78 0.40 -2.75 3.50
CA LEU A 78 1.69 -2.36 2.95
C LEU A 78 2.82 -2.49 3.99
N MET A 79 2.56 -2.15 5.26
CA MET A 79 3.49 -2.37 6.37
C MET A 79 3.76 -3.85 6.62
N TYR A 80 2.72 -4.68 6.54
CA TYR A 80 2.82 -6.13 6.66
C TYR A 80 3.77 -6.69 5.60
N PHE A 81 3.51 -6.34 4.34
CA PHE A 81 4.34 -6.74 3.20
C PHE A 81 5.79 -6.29 3.35
N LEU A 82 6.05 -5.18 4.04
CA LEU A 82 7.38 -4.64 4.29
C LEU A 82 8.12 -5.27 5.46
N SER A 83 7.43 -5.97 6.35
CA SER A 83 8.07 -6.63 7.48
C SER A 83 9.13 -7.60 6.95
N PRO A 84 10.40 -7.51 7.39
CA PRO A 84 11.46 -8.42 6.93
C PRO A 84 11.25 -9.86 7.39
N VAL A 85 10.27 -10.09 8.27
CA VAL A 85 9.98 -11.35 8.92
C VAL A 85 8.48 -11.38 9.19
N ASP A 86 7.77 -12.39 8.72
CA ASP A 86 6.63 -12.90 9.47
C ASP A 86 7.25 -13.57 10.71
N ALA A 87 7.32 -12.83 11.82
CA ALA A 87 8.13 -13.05 13.03
C ALA A 87 8.05 -14.46 13.68
N ILE A 88 8.54 -15.47 12.97
CA ILE A 88 8.68 -16.87 13.39
C ILE A 88 10.17 -17.21 13.20
N PRO A 89 10.90 -17.59 14.26
CA PRO A 89 12.24 -18.14 14.13
C PRO A 89 12.21 -19.41 13.26
N ASP A 90 13.14 -19.51 12.30
CA ASP A 90 13.35 -20.57 11.32
C ASP A 90 12.82 -21.97 11.66
N PHE A 91 12.04 -22.58 10.76
CA PHE A 91 12.05 -24.05 10.51
C PHE A 91 11.30 -24.50 9.23
N ILE A 92 10.61 -23.63 8.47
CA ILE A 92 9.92 -24.07 7.23
C ILE A 92 10.26 -23.16 6.03
N PRO A 93 11.20 -23.54 5.14
CA PRO A 93 11.74 -22.69 4.08
C PRO A 93 10.79 -22.35 2.90
N VAL A 94 9.48 -22.63 3.01
CA VAL A 94 8.52 -22.49 1.87
C VAL A 94 7.26 -21.68 2.22
N PHE A 95 6.96 -21.43 3.50
CA PHE A 95 5.64 -20.88 3.88
C PHE A 95 5.53 -19.35 3.92
N GLY A 96 6.64 -18.61 4.06
CA GLY A 96 6.59 -17.16 4.27
C GLY A 96 5.96 -16.35 3.12
N MET A 97 6.00 -16.85 1.88
CA MET A 97 5.43 -16.14 0.72
C MET A 97 3.90 -16.28 0.63
N LEU A 98 3.33 -17.37 1.18
CA LEU A 98 1.90 -17.67 1.04
C LEU A 98 1.04 -16.79 1.94
N ASP A 99 1.51 -16.45 3.14
CA ASP A 99 0.74 -15.63 4.08
C ASP A 99 0.63 -14.17 3.64
N ASP A 100 1.71 -13.58 3.10
CA ASP A 100 1.70 -12.25 2.48
C ASP A 100 0.66 -12.14 1.35
N ILE A 101 0.60 -13.17 0.49
CA ILE A 101 -0.38 -13.25 -0.61
C ILE A 101 -1.80 -13.38 -0.06
N ALA A 102 -1.99 -14.17 1.00
CA ALA A 102 -3.30 -14.35 1.62
C ALA A 102 -3.81 -13.05 2.27
N VAL A 103 -2.94 -12.31 2.95
CA VAL A 103 -3.25 -10.98 3.51
C VAL A 103 -3.60 -10.00 2.40
N LEU A 104 -2.81 -9.97 1.32
CA LEU A 104 -3.09 -9.11 0.18
C LEU A 104 -4.43 -9.46 -0.47
N ALA A 105 -4.69 -10.75 -0.75
CA ALA A 105 -5.95 -11.21 -1.32
C ALA A 105 -7.15 -10.88 -0.41
N TRP A 106 -6.99 -11.06 0.91
CA TRP A 106 -7.99 -10.67 1.89
C TRP A 106 -8.25 -9.16 1.89
N LEU A 107 -7.19 -8.34 1.81
CA LEU A 107 -7.29 -6.89 1.74
C LEU A 107 -8.01 -6.44 0.47
N MET A 108 -7.61 -6.99 -0.68
CA MET A 108 -8.23 -6.70 -1.98
C MET A 108 -9.72 -7.03 -1.97
N LYS A 109 -10.11 -8.16 -1.36
CA LYS A 109 -11.52 -8.56 -1.22
C LYS A 109 -12.29 -7.71 -0.21
N THR A 110 -11.65 -7.34 0.90
CA THR A 110 -12.30 -6.58 1.98
C THR A 110 -12.53 -5.13 1.57
N LEU A 111 -11.66 -4.58 0.74
CA LEU A 111 -11.70 -3.21 0.26
C LEU A 111 -12.18 -3.11 -1.19
N ASP A 112 -12.84 -4.14 -1.73
CA ASP A 112 -13.16 -4.21 -3.15
C ASP A 112 -13.99 -3.01 -3.63
N ASP A 113 -14.96 -2.56 -2.84
CA ASP A 113 -15.78 -1.37 -3.16
C ASP A 113 -14.93 -0.09 -3.24
N GLU A 114 -14.04 0.12 -2.25
CA GLU A 114 -13.17 1.30 -2.14
C GLU A 114 -12.11 1.30 -3.26
N LEU A 115 -11.54 0.12 -3.56
CA LEU A 115 -10.58 -0.06 -4.64
C LEU A 115 -11.25 0.08 -6.01
N SER A 116 -12.50 -0.36 -6.15
CA SER A 116 -13.29 -0.18 -7.38
C SER A 116 -13.61 1.29 -7.62
N ALA A 117 -13.99 2.03 -6.58
CA ALA A 117 -14.15 3.49 -6.66
C ALA A 117 -12.85 4.18 -7.07
N PHE A 118 -11.72 3.78 -6.48
CA PHE A 118 -10.41 4.31 -6.85
C PHE A 118 -10.03 3.98 -8.31
N ARG A 119 -10.24 2.74 -8.77
CA ARG A 119 -10.03 2.34 -10.18
C ARG A 119 -10.88 3.18 -11.13
N ALA A 120 -12.15 3.41 -10.79
CA ALA A 120 -13.05 4.24 -11.58
C ALA A 120 -12.58 5.70 -11.63
N TRP A 121 -12.13 6.26 -10.51
CA TRP A 121 -11.54 7.61 -10.48
C TRP A 121 -10.29 7.70 -11.34
N ARG A 122 -9.41 6.70 -11.25
CA ARG A 122 -8.17 6.59 -12.02
C ARG A 122 -8.46 6.54 -13.53
N GLY A 123 -9.43 5.73 -13.95
CA GLY A 123 -9.86 5.63 -15.35
C GLY A 123 -10.47 6.91 -15.94
N ARG A 124 -10.90 7.86 -15.09
CA ARG A 124 -11.39 9.18 -15.52
C ARG A 124 -10.29 10.24 -15.61
N GLN A 125 -9.10 9.98 -15.08
CA GLN A 125 -8.00 10.92 -15.15
C GLN A 125 -7.29 10.83 -16.51
N ARG A 126 -6.72 11.95 -16.94
CA ARG A 126 -5.83 11.96 -18.11
C ARG A 126 -4.53 11.22 -17.79
N PRO A 127 -3.92 10.49 -18.75
CA PRO A 127 -2.71 9.73 -18.52
C PRO A 127 -1.54 10.62 -18.06
N GLU A 128 -1.45 11.87 -18.52
CA GLU A 128 -0.42 12.81 -18.08
C GLU A 128 -0.60 13.18 -16.60
N LYS A 129 -1.85 13.33 -16.17
CA LYS A 129 -2.16 13.60 -14.76
C LYS A 129 -1.80 12.40 -13.89
N LEU A 130 -2.20 11.19 -14.30
CA LEU A 130 -1.85 9.96 -13.58
C LEU A 130 -0.33 9.77 -13.47
N ALA A 131 0.41 10.05 -14.55
CA ALA A 131 1.86 9.95 -14.56
C ALA A 131 2.51 10.90 -13.53
N VAL A 132 1.88 12.03 -13.18
CA VAL A 132 2.36 12.93 -12.12
C VAL A 132 1.91 12.45 -10.74
N VAL A 133 0.64 12.03 -10.60
CA VAL A 133 0.07 11.63 -9.31
C VAL A 133 0.70 10.34 -8.78
N GLU A 134 0.91 9.36 -9.67
CA GLU A 134 1.44 8.04 -9.34
C GLU A 134 2.96 7.98 -9.40
N ARG A 135 3.63 9.07 -9.80
CA ARG A 135 5.09 9.15 -9.75
C ARG A 135 5.55 9.05 -8.30
N LEU A 136 6.32 8.01 -8.04
CA LEU A 136 7.17 7.92 -6.85
C LEU A 136 8.51 8.60 -7.19
N PRO A 137 8.92 9.64 -6.46
CA PRO A 137 10.23 10.26 -6.67
C PRO A 137 11.37 9.38 -6.14
N ASP A 138 12.60 9.73 -6.50
CA ASP A 138 13.80 8.94 -6.19
C ASP A 138 14.10 8.85 -4.69
N THR A 139 13.55 9.78 -3.89
CA THR A 139 13.74 9.80 -2.44
C THR A 139 12.44 10.08 -1.68
N PRO A 140 12.27 9.50 -0.46
CA PRO A 140 11.15 9.83 0.41
C PRO A 140 11.05 11.32 0.78
N GLU A 141 12.18 12.02 0.84
CA GLU A 141 12.23 13.44 1.18
C GLU A 141 11.66 14.31 0.07
N GLN A 142 11.93 13.99 -1.20
CA GLN A 142 11.29 14.69 -2.33
C GLN A 142 9.76 14.56 -2.28
N LEU A 143 9.24 13.36 -1.98
CA LEU A 143 7.80 13.15 -1.84
C LEU A 143 7.18 13.91 -0.65
N ARG A 144 7.97 14.15 0.41
CA ARG A 144 7.56 15.00 1.53
C ARG A 144 7.48 16.47 1.12
N LEU A 145 8.49 16.96 0.39
CA LEU A 145 8.55 18.33 -0.10
C LEU A 145 7.42 18.64 -1.08
N GLU A 146 7.01 17.66 -1.88
CA GLU A 146 5.87 17.80 -2.80
C GLU A 146 4.54 17.99 -2.07
N GLY A 147 4.44 17.54 -0.80
CA GLY A 147 3.33 17.76 0.12
C GLY A 147 1.93 17.37 -0.40
N PRO A 148 0.90 17.39 0.45
CA PRO A 148 -0.47 17.53 -0.03
C PRO A 148 -0.57 18.91 -0.70
N ARG A 149 -1.00 18.97 -1.98
CA ARG A 149 -1.32 20.26 -2.59
C ARG A 149 -2.41 20.91 -1.73
N GLN A 150 -2.07 22.01 -1.07
CA GLN A 150 -3.07 22.84 -0.40
C GLN A 150 -3.86 23.54 -1.50
N ASN A 151 -5.05 23.02 -1.79
CA ASN A 151 -6.05 23.70 -2.58
C ASN A 151 -7.30 23.87 -1.73
#